data_AF-A0A7Y8LVV9-F1
#
_entry.id   AF-A0A7Y8LVV9-F1
#
_cell.length_a   1.000
_cell.length_b   1.000
_cell.length_c   1.000
_cell.angle_alpha   90.00
_cell.angle_beta   90.00
_cell.angle_gamma   90.00
#
_symmetry.space_group_name_H-M   'P 1'
#
loop_
_entity.id
_entity.type
_entity.pdbx_description
1 polymer ?
#
loop_
_entity_poly.entity_id
_entity_poly.type
_entity_poly.pdbx_seq_one_letter_code
_entity_poly.pdbx_strand_id
1 'polypeptide(L)' 'MNLFRSEEHIRNWARFDPATAEGILTLPDLPKLFSGIYLRRRLDIDWVSHSREYVREMVITLAELGKTDPFWKRPKS' A
#
# COMPACT_ATOMS: atom_id res chain seq x y z
N MET A 1 2.76 -9.64 -3.18
CA MET A 1 2.54 -8.74 -4.33
C MET A 1 2.83 -9.52 -5.60
N ASN A 2 1.94 -9.44 -6.59
CA ASN A 2 2.14 -9.97 -7.93
C ASN A 2 2.11 -8.79 -8.91
N LEU A 3 2.99 -8.78 -9.91
CA LEU A 3 2.97 -7.80 -10.99
C LEU A 3 2.22 -8.39 -12.19
N PHE A 4 1.36 -7.58 -12.80
CA PHE A 4 0.55 -7.98 -13.94
C PHE A 4 0.69 -6.94 -15.05
N ARG A 5 0.48 -7.39 -16.30
CA ARG A 5 0.53 -6.52 -17.48
C ARG A 5 -0.57 -5.46 -17.48
N SER A 6 -1.76 -5.77 -16.97
CA SER A 6 -2.88 -4.83 -16.81
C SER A 6 -3.85 -5.30 -15.74
N GLU A 7 -4.79 -4.44 -15.34
CA GLU A 7 -5.85 -4.79 -14.38
C GLU A 7 -6.78 -5.89 -14.88
N GLU A 8 -7.00 -5.97 -16.20
CA GLU A 8 -7.75 -7.07 -16.81
C GLU A 8 -7.07 -8.42 -16.55
N HIS A 9 -5.73 -8.48 -16.63
CA HIS A 9 -4.99 -9.71 -16.32
C HIS A 9 -5.08 -10.08 -14.84
N ILE A 10 -5.25 -9.10 -13.94
CA ILE A 10 -5.51 -9.38 -12.52
C ILE A 10 -6.88 -10.06 -12.39
N ARG A 11 -7.92 -9.53 -13.02
CA ARG A 11 -9.29 -10.05 -12.93
C ARG A 11 -9.45 -11.44 -13.56
N ASN A 12 -8.67 -11.73 -14.60
CA ASN A 12 -8.65 -13.03 -15.29
C ASN A 12 -7.67 -14.04 -14.67
N TRP A 13 -6.94 -13.66 -13.61
CA TRP A 13 -6.02 -14.57 -12.93
C TRP A 13 -6.80 -15.64 -12.16
N ALA A 14 -6.43 -16.91 -12.31
CA ALA A 14 -7.14 -18.04 -11.69
C ALA A 14 -7.22 -18.00 -10.14
N ARG A 15 -6.41 -17.16 -9.48
CA ARG A 15 -6.43 -16.96 -8.02
C ARG A 15 -6.90 -15.55 -7.63
N PHE A 16 -7.56 -14.84 -8.54
CA PHE A 16 -8.15 -13.55 -8.22
C PHE A 16 -9.24 -13.73 -7.16
N ASP A 17 -9.11 -12.98 -6.07
CA ASP A 17 -10.13 -12.87 -5.03
C ASP A 17 -10.80 -11.50 -5.15
N PRO A 18 -12.10 -11.42 -5.48
CA PRO A 18 -12.84 -10.16 -5.55
C PRO A 18 -12.77 -9.32 -4.26
N ALA A 19 -12.60 -9.93 -3.09
CA ALA A 19 -12.43 -9.21 -1.82
C ALA A 19 -11.11 -8.39 -1.77
N THR A 20 -10.18 -8.65 -2.69
CA THR A 20 -8.90 -7.95 -2.81
C THR A 20 -8.88 -6.89 -3.91
N ALA A 21 -10.00 -6.62 -4.57
CA ALA A 21 -10.09 -5.67 -5.68
C ALA A 21 -9.58 -4.26 -5.29
N GLU A 22 -9.89 -3.78 -4.08
CA GLU A 22 -9.42 -2.49 -3.58
C GLU A 22 -7.90 -2.45 -3.32
N GLY A 23 -7.27 -3.62 -3.24
CA GLY A 23 -5.83 -3.80 -3.11
C GLY A 23 -5.05 -3.64 -4.41
N ILE A 24 -5.72 -3.47 -5.56
CA ILE A 24 -5.06 -3.23 -6.83
C ILE A 24 -4.42 -1.84 -6.81
N LEU A 25 -3.11 -1.79 -7.05
CA LEU A 25 -2.32 -0.56 -7.19
C LEU A 25 -1.84 -0.44 -8.64
N THR A 26 -1.89 0.78 -9.18
CA THR A 26 -1.31 1.06 -10.49
C THR A 26 0.22 1.09 -10.36
N LEU A 27 0.92 0.78 -11.46
CA LEU A 27 2.40 0.82 -11.47
C LEU A 27 2.95 2.22 -11.10
N PRO A 28 2.37 3.35 -11.56
CA PRO A 28 2.79 4.70 -11.12
C PRO A 28 2.57 5.01 -9.63
N ASP A 29 1.63 4.33 -8.96
CA ASP A 29 1.34 4.56 -7.55
C ASP A 29 2.29 3.79 -6.62
N LEU A 30 2.85 2.67 -7.10
CA LEU A 30 3.83 1.87 -6.35
C LEU A 30 5.02 2.71 -5.83
N PRO A 31 5.75 3.50 -6.64
CA PRO A 31 6.87 4.27 -6.11
C PRO A 31 6.45 5.32 -5.10
N LYS A 32 5.24 5.90 -5.21
CA LYS A 32 4.74 6.89 -4.23
C LYS A 32 4.55 6.26 -2.85
N LEU A 33 3.94 5.08 -2.80
CA LEU A 33 3.73 4.36 -1.54
C LEU A 33 5.03 3.74 -1.00
N PHE A 34 5.77 3.03 -1.86
CA PHE A 34 6.90 2.20 -1.42
C PHE A 34 8.22 2.97 -1.25
N SER A 35 8.31 4.20 -1.74
CA SER A 35 9.47 5.08 -1.51
C SER A 35 9.26 6.09 -0.38
N GLY A 36 8.11 6.01 0.30
CA GLY A 36 7.77 6.86 1.44
C GLY A 36 8.69 6.63 2.64
N ILE A 37 8.69 7.58 3.59
CA ILE A 37 9.66 7.61 4.69
C ILE A 37 9.60 6.37 5.58
N TYR A 38 8.44 5.74 5.71
CA TYR A 38 8.27 4.50 6.49
C TYR A 38 9.21 3.38 6.02
N LEU A 39 9.34 3.20 4.71
CA LEU A 39 10.21 2.19 4.13
C LEU A 39 11.63 2.71 3.91
N ARG A 40 11.76 3.97 3.50
CA ARG A 40 13.06 4.59 3.22
C ARG A 40 13.97 4.66 4.45
N ARG A 41 13.40 4.95 5.62
CA ARG A 41 14.13 5.09 6.90
C ARG A 41 14.21 3.81 7.71
N ARG A 42 13.75 2.67 7.18
CA ARG A 42 13.56 1.43 7.95
C ARG A 42 14.84 0.87 8.58
N LEU A 43 15.99 1.33 8.16
CA LEU A 43 17.31 0.95 8.68
C LEU A 43 17.91 1.98 9.64
N ASP A 44 17.22 3.10 9.90
CA ASP A 44 17.67 4.11 10.85
C ASP A 44 17.62 3.54 12.28
N ILE A 45 18.63 3.85 13.10
CA ILE A 45 18.79 3.28 14.45
C ILE A 45 17.61 3.59 15.38
N ASP A 46 16.95 4.73 15.16
CA ASP A 46 15.81 5.25 15.90
C ASP A 46 14.48 5.08 15.16
N TRP A 47 14.43 4.25 14.11
CA TRP A 47 13.24 4.04 13.30
C TRP A 47 12.03 3.62 14.13
N VAL A 48 12.23 2.76 15.14
CA VAL A 48 11.14 2.28 16.01
C VAL A 48 10.50 3.47 16.75
N SER A 49 11.32 4.39 17.26
CA SER A 49 10.87 5.58 17.99
C SER A 49 10.01 6.50 17.12
N HIS A 50 10.29 6.56 15.82
CA HIS A 50 9.58 7.42 14.86
C HIS A 50 8.52 6.69 14.01
N SER A 51 8.42 5.36 14.12
CA SER A 51 7.59 4.52 13.26
C SER A 51 6.11 4.97 13.20
N ARG A 52 5.56 5.51 14.30
CA ARG A 52 4.19 6.02 14.34
C ARG A 52 3.97 7.26 13.47
N GLU A 53 4.94 8.16 13.42
CA GLU A 53 4.94 9.32 12.52
C GLU A 53 5.00 8.86 11.07
N TYR A 54 5.88 7.91 10.79
CA TYR A 54 6.08 7.39 9.45
C TYR A 54 4.86 6.64 8.92
N VAL A 55 4.16 5.89 9.79
CA VAL A 55 2.86 5.27 9.45
C VAL A 55 1.81 6.33 9.14
N ARG A 56 1.79 7.45 9.87
CA ARG A 56 0.84 8.54 9.59
C ARG A 56 1.07 9.11 8.20
N GLU A 57 2.32 9.36 7.81
CA GLU A 57 2.64 9.81 6.44
C GLU A 57 2.23 8.78 5.38
N MET A 58 2.50 7.50 5.61
CA MET A 58 2.06 6.44 4.70
C MET A 58 0.53 6.41 4.52
N VAL A 59 -0.23 6.64 5.60
CA VAL A 59 -1.70 6.74 5.53
C VAL A 59 -2.15 7.97 4.75
N ILE A 60 -1.45 9.10 4.88
CA ILE A 60 -1.72 10.32 4.07
C ILE A 60 -1.49 10.00 2.59
N THR A 61 -0.36 9.38 2.24
CA THR A 61 -0.08 8.97 0.85
C THR A 61 -1.16 8.03 0.31
N LEU A 62 -1.60 7.03 1.09
CA LEU A 62 -2.72 6.17 0.68
C LEU A 62 -4.00 6.97 0.39
N ALA A 63 -4.33 7.95 1.22
CA ALA A 63 -5.48 8.82 1.01
C ALA A 63 -5.35 9.67 -0.26
N GLU A 64 -4.17 10.23 -0.54
CA GLU A 64 -3.88 10.97 -1.79
C GLU A 64 -4.01 10.10 -3.04
N LEU A 65 -3.74 8.79 -2.91
CA LEU A 65 -3.93 7.78 -3.95
C LEU A 65 -5.37 7.26 -4.06
N GLY A 66 -6.31 7.81 -3.27
CA GLY A 66 -7.69 7.36 -3.21
C GLY A 66 -7.90 6.03 -2.49
N LYS A 67 -6.86 5.44 -1.88
CA LYS A 67 -6.87 4.14 -1.19
C LYS A 67 -7.41 4.27 0.24
N THR A 68 -8.67 4.69 0.34
CA THR A 68 -9.34 4.99 1.63
C THR A 68 -10.32 3.89 2.08
N ASP A 69 -10.49 2.85 1.26
CA ASP A 69 -11.37 1.72 1.53
C ASP A 69 -10.98 0.93 2.79
N PRO A 70 -11.93 0.20 3.40
CA PRO A 70 -11.66 -0.66 4.55
C PRO A 70 -10.50 -1.64 4.34
N PHE A 71 -10.24 -2.06 3.10
CA PHE A 71 -9.09 -2.89 2.74
C PHE A 71 -7.74 -2.32 3.23
N TRP A 72 -7.58 -1.00 3.20
CA TRP A 72 -6.35 -0.29 3.57
C TRP A 72 -6.31 0.14 5.04
N LYS A 73 -7.39 -0.09 5.79
CA LYS A 73 -7.47 0.26 7.21
C LYS A 73 -6.99 -0.91 8.06
N ARG A 74 -6.28 -0.58 9.14
CA ARG A 74 -5.90 -1.59 10.14
C ARG A 74 -7.19 -2.18 10.74
N PRO A 75 -7.31 -3.52 10.88
CA PRO A 75 -8.43 -4.13 11.57
C PRO A 75 -8.55 -3.55 12.98
N LYS A 76 -9.78 -3.28 13.43
CA LYS A 76 -10.02 -2.96 14.84
C LYS A 76 -9.67 -4.21 15.66
N SER A 77 -8.73 -4.05 16.59
CA SER A 77 -8.38 -5.06 17.61
C SER A 77 -9.45 -5.13 18.69
#